data_AF-A0A9P6ZSW9-F1
#
_entry.id   AF-A0A9P6ZSW9-F1
#
_cell.length_a   1.000
_cell.length_b   1.000
_cell.length_c   1.000
_cell.angle_alpha   90.00
_cell.angle_beta   90.00
_cell.angle_gamma   90.00
#
_symmetry.space_group_name_H-M   'P 1'
#
loop_
_entity.id
_entity.type
_entity.pdbx_description
1 polymer ?
#
loop_
_entity_poly.entity_id
_entity_poly.type
_entity_poly.pdbx_seq_one_letter_code
_entity_poly.pdbx_strand_id
1 'polypeptide(L)'
;MDRLFSDPSLLVYPDFMGTRYQAMRTAMITPTVTEAQAAETLRTTWVLTNEDLRLQWQDQVTEDERLSAEQKRAVEEETERERLTLQCEESTGRADERKKNRAKHSEIIIRPRPFANDEEALVSEFTLRKINSGKYIELYYWTNDGLDDALVNYRTRDDDSMHSNLDASGRGYSG
;
A
#
# COMPACT_ATOMS: atom_id res chain seq x y z
N MET A 1 -0.96 -28.18 -40.72
CA MET A 1 -0.80 -29.29 -39.77
C MET A 1 -2.00 -29.26 -38.85
N ASP A 2 -2.75 -30.35 -38.76
CA ASP A 2 -3.91 -30.42 -37.87
C ASP A 2 -3.42 -30.49 -36.42
N ARG A 3 -4.13 -29.80 -35.52
CA ARG A 3 -3.78 -29.80 -34.10
C ARG A 3 -4.12 -31.16 -33.49
N LEU A 4 -3.21 -31.69 -32.68
CA LEU A 4 -3.46 -32.93 -31.95
C LEU A 4 -4.24 -32.58 -30.68
N PHE A 5 -5.22 -33.42 -30.32
CA PHE A 5 -6.08 -33.21 -29.15
C PHE A 5 -5.74 -34.13 -27.97
N SER A 6 -4.82 -35.07 -28.17
CA SER A 6 -4.39 -36.04 -27.15
C SER A 6 -2.90 -36.31 -27.32
N ASP A 7 -2.20 -36.48 -26.21
CA ASP A 7 -0.78 -36.85 -26.18
C ASP A 7 -0.60 -38.28 -26.77
N PRO A 8 0.11 -38.42 -27.89
CA PRO A 8 0.39 -39.72 -28.49
C PRO A 8 1.26 -40.63 -27.61
N SER A 9 1.98 -40.07 -26.64
CA SER A 9 2.77 -40.83 -25.66
C SER A 9 1.91 -41.66 -24.71
N LEU A 10 0.61 -41.36 -24.62
CA LEU A 10 -0.36 -42.11 -23.81
C LEU A 10 -0.97 -43.31 -24.55
N LEU A 11 -0.68 -43.46 -25.84
CA LEU A 11 -1.21 -44.56 -26.63
C LEU A 11 -0.53 -45.88 -26.24
N VAL A 12 -1.36 -46.88 -25.92
CA VAL A 12 -0.88 -48.23 -25.61
C VAL A 12 -0.46 -48.92 -26.91
N TYR A 13 0.71 -49.55 -26.88
CA TYR A 13 1.22 -50.36 -27.99
C TYR A 13 0.21 -51.46 -28.39
N PRO A 14 -0.29 -51.46 -29.63
CA PRO A 14 -1.27 -52.45 -30.05
C PRO A 14 -0.67 -53.84 -30.21
N ASP A 15 -1.41 -54.87 -29.79
CA ASP A 15 -1.06 -56.25 -30.14
C ASP A 15 -1.44 -56.55 -31.60
N PHE A 16 -0.46 -56.38 -32.50
CA PHE A 16 -0.60 -56.65 -33.92
C PHE A 16 -0.74 -58.13 -34.28
N MET A 17 -0.53 -59.06 -33.33
CA MET A 17 -0.83 -60.49 -33.52
C MET A 17 -2.26 -60.85 -33.14
N GLY A 18 -2.93 -59.99 -32.37
CA GLY A 18 -4.31 -60.18 -31.97
C GLY A 18 -5.29 -60.23 -33.15
N THR A 19 -6.50 -60.73 -32.87
CA THR A 19 -7.57 -60.92 -33.86
C THR A 19 -7.98 -59.62 -34.56
N ARG A 20 -7.89 -58.47 -33.87
CA ARG A 20 -8.24 -57.15 -34.42
C ARG A 20 -7.46 -56.81 -35.70
N TYR A 21 -6.20 -57.23 -35.80
CA TYR A 21 -5.33 -56.93 -36.93
C TYR A 21 -5.22 -58.09 -37.93
N GLN A 22 -5.94 -59.19 -37.71
CA GLN A 22 -5.85 -60.38 -38.55
C GLN A 22 -6.18 -60.07 -40.01
N ALA A 23 -7.27 -59.33 -40.28
CA ALA A 23 -7.63 -58.95 -41.65
C ALA A 23 -6.54 -58.14 -42.35
N MET A 24 -5.91 -57.20 -41.64
CA MET A 24 -4.80 -56.41 -42.18
C MET A 24 -3.57 -57.29 -42.44
N ARG A 25 -3.24 -58.22 -41.53
CA ARG A 25 -2.15 -59.17 -41.75
C ARG A 25 -2.42 -60.06 -42.96
N THR A 26 -3.61 -60.66 -43.07
CA THR A 26 -3.99 -61.53 -44.19
C THR A 26 -3.89 -60.81 -45.53
N ALA A 27 -4.26 -59.53 -45.59
CA ALA A 27 -4.13 -58.72 -46.80
C ALA A 27 -2.66 -58.48 -47.21
N MET A 28 -1.71 -58.59 -46.28
CA MET A 28 -0.27 -58.40 -46.52
C MET A 28 0.49 -59.71 -46.77
N ILE A 29 -0.14 -60.87 -46.56
CA ILE A 29 0.49 -62.17 -46.81
C ILE A 29 0.66 -62.37 -48.31
N THR A 30 1.88 -62.71 -48.71
CA THR A 30 2.24 -63.12 -50.07
C THR A 30 3.10 -64.38 -50.00
N PRO A 31 3.41 -65.08 -51.10
CA PRO A 31 4.28 -66.26 -51.06
C PRO A 31 5.66 -66.00 -50.44
N THR A 32 6.09 -64.74 -50.35
CA THR A 32 7.36 -64.30 -49.79
C THR A 32 7.23 -63.62 -48.42
N VAL A 33 6.00 -63.31 -47.97
CA VAL A 33 5.74 -62.59 -46.72
C VAL A 33 4.86 -63.43 -45.81
N THR A 34 5.44 -63.84 -44.69
CA THR A 34 4.77 -64.58 -43.60
C THR A 34 3.90 -63.67 -42.74
N GLU A 35 2.97 -64.25 -41.99
CA GLU A 35 2.15 -63.52 -41.02
C GLU A 35 2.98 -62.77 -39.97
N ALA A 36 4.09 -63.37 -39.53
CA ALA A 36 5.05 -62.75 -38.62
C ALA A 36 5.65 -61.46 -39.18
N GLN A 37 6.05 -61.49 -40.46
CA GLN A 37 6.62 -60.34 -41.16
C GLN A 37 5.57 -59.24 -41.43
N ALA A 38 4.32 -59.64 -41.73
CA ALA A 38 3.21 -58.70 -41.88
C ALA A 38 2.93 -57.93 -40.57
N ALA A 39 2.87 -58.63 -39.44
CA ALA A 39 2.72 -57.97 -38.14
C ALA A 39 3.90 -57.06 -37.82
N GLU A 40 5.13 -57.47 -38.14
CA GLU A 40 6.32 -56.65 -37.90
C GLU A 40 6.33 -55.36 -38.73
N THR A 41 5.78 -55.42 -39.94
CA THR A 41 5.58 -54.21 -40.76
C THR A 41 4.57 -53.28 -40.10
N LEU A 42 3.43 -53.79 -39.63
CA LEU A 42 2.44 -52.98 -38.90
C LEU A 42 3.03 -52.34 -37.63
N ARG A 43 3.89 -53.07 -36.91
CA ARG A 43 4.61 -52.56 -35.75
C ARG A 43 5.54 -51.42 -36.13
N THR A 44 6.37 -51.62 -37.14
CA THR A 44 7.32 -50.60 -37.62
C THR A 44 6.57 -49.35 -38.06
N THR A 45 5.50 -49.50 -38.84
CA THR A 45 4.67 -48.36 -39.27
C THR A 45 4.07 -47.64 -38.06
N TRP A 46 3.52 -48.35 -37.09
CA TRP A 46 2.96 -47.74 -35.89
C TRP A 46 3.99 -46.96 -35.09
N VAL A 47 5.20 -47.51 -34.90
CA VAL A 47 6.28 -46.83 -34.18
C VAL A 47 6.66 -45.53 -34.88
N LEU A 48 6.87 -45.57 -36.21
CA LEU A 48 7.23 -44.38 -37.00
C LEU A 48 6.14 -43.32 -36.95
N THR A 49 4.87 -43.70 -37.13
CA THR A 49 3.75 -42.76 -37.06
C THR A 49 3.60 -42.19 -35.65
N ASN A 50 3.74 -43.01 -34.61
CA ASN A 50 3.63 -42.55 -33.24
C ASN A 50 4.78 -41.59 -32.86
N GLU A 51 5.99 -41.84 -33.35
CA GLU A 51 7.14 -40.94 -33.15
C GLU A 51 6.90 -39.57 -33.82
N ASP A 52 6.44 -39.54 -35.06
CA ASP A 52 6.09 -38.31 -35.76
C ASP A 52 5.00 -37.51 -35.03
N LEU A 53 3.95 -38.19 -34.57
CA LEU A 53 2.90 -37.56 -33.76
C LEU A 53 3.44 -37.00 -32.44
N ARG A 54 4.39 -37.68 -31.78
CA ARG A 54 5.00 -37.19 -30.54
C ARG A 54 5.84 -35.93 -30.78
N LEU A 55 6.59 -35.87 -31.89
CA LEU A 55 7.31 -34.67 -32.29
C LEU A 55 6.34 -33.52 -32.55
N GLN A 56 5.28 -33.77 -33.32
CA GLN A 56 4.25 -32.78 -33.58
C GLN A 56 3.57 -32.28 -32.30
N TRP A 57 3.29 -33.18 -31.36
CA TRP A 57 2.72 -32.82 -30.05
C TRP A 57 3.69 -31.94 -29.25
N GLN A 58 4.98 -32.32 -29.22
CA GLN A 58 6.00 -31.55 -28.51
C GLN A 58 6.17 -30.14 -29.09
N ASP A 59 6.15 -30.00 -30.42
CA ASP A 59 6.16 -28.70 -31.08
C ASP A 59 4.93 -27.87 -30.71
N GLN A 60 3.75 -28.48 -30.66
CA GLN A 60 2.52 -27.80 -30.23
C GLN A 60 2.59 -27.29 -28.80
N VAL A 61 3.03 -28.14 -27.87
CA VAL A 61 3.18 -27.76 -26.45
C VAL A 61 4.20 -26.62 -26.31
N THR A 62 5.34 -26.73 -26.99
CA THR A 62 6.40 -25.71 -26.95
C THR A 62 5.90 -24.37 -27.46
N GLU A 63 5.16 -24.37 -28.58
CA GLU A 63 4.62 -23.15 -29.16
C GLU A 63 3.50 -22.55 -28.30
N ASP A 64 2.61 -23.37 -27.74
CA ASP A 64 1.58 -22.89 -26.82
C ASP A 64 2.19 -22.27 -25.56
N GLU A 65 3.23 -22.88 -25.00
CA GLU A 65 3.99 -22.34 -23.86
C GLU A 65 4.65 -21.00 -24.23
N ARG A 66 5.26 -20.91 -25.42
CA ARG A 66 5.87 -19.68 -25.94
C ARG A 66 4.84 -18.56 -26.06
N LEU A 67 3.69 -18.85 -26.66
CA LEU A 67 2.60 -17.89 -26.85
C LEU A 67 2.01 -17.45 -25.51
N SER A 68 1.80 -18.37 -24.58
CA SER A 68 1.31 -18.07 -23.22
C SER A 68 2.30 -17.18 -22.46
N ALA A 69 3.60 -17.45 -22.55
CA ALA A 69 4.63 -16.63 -21.93
C ALA A 69 4.69 -15.22 -22.57
N GLU A 70 4.56 -15.12 -23.89
CA GLU A 70 4.53 -13.84 -24.60
C GLU A 70 3.30 -13.00 -24.22
N GLN A 71 2.12 -13.62 -24.14
CA GLN A 71 0.90 -12.96 -23.68
C GLN A 71 1.02 -12.44 -22.25
N LYS A 72 1.58 -13.25 -21.33
CA LYS A 72 1.82 -12.81 -19.95
C LYS A 72 2.77 -11.61 -19.89
N ARG A 73 3.87 -11.65 -20.64
CA ARG A 73 4.80 -10.52 -20.72
C ARG A 73 4.16 -9.27 -21.29
N ALA A 74 3.33 -9.39 -22.32
CA ALA A 74 2.63 -8.26 -22.92
C ALA A 74 1.67 -7.59 -21.91
N VAL A 75 0.92 -8.39 -21.15
CA VAL A 75 0.03 -7.88 -20.09
C VAL A 75 0.84 -7.21 -18.97
N GLU A 76 1.94 -7.83 -18.52
CA GLU A 76 2.81 -7.23 -17.50
C GLU A 76 3.40 -5.89 -17.98
N GLU A 77 3.88 -5.83 -19.23
CA GLU A 77 4.43 -4.60 -19.80
C GLU A 77 3.37 -3.50 -19.93
N GLU A 78 2.14 -3.84 -20.35
CA GLU A 78 1.03 -2.90 -20.44
C GLU A 78 0.66 -2.35 -19.05
N THR A 79 0.53 -3.22 -18.05
CA THR A 79 0.22 -2.80 -16.67
C THR A 79 1.30 -1.90 -16.07
N GLU A 80 2.58 -2.17 -16.34
CA GLU A 80 3.67 -1.33 -15.85
C GLU A 80 3.70 0.01 -16.58
N ARG A 81 3.45 0.03 -17.90
CA ARG A 81 3.30 1.28 -18.67
C ARG A 81 2.18 2.15 -18.11
N GLU A 82 1.01 1.58 -17.86
CA GLU A 82 -0.13 2.29 -17.25
C GLU A 82 0.21 2.82 -15.84
N ARG A 83 0.93 2.03 -15.04
CA ARG A 83 1.37 2.48 -13.73
C ARG A 83 2.33 3.67 -13.82
N LEU A 84 3.27 3.62 -14.74
CA LEU A 84 4.25 4.69 -14.96
C LEU A 84 3.58 5.96 -15.50
N THR A 85 2.60 5.85 -16.40
CA THR A 85 1.84 7.01 -16.89
C THR A 85 1.05 7.64 -15.76
N LEU A 86 0.33 6.87 -14.95
CA LEU A 86 -0.40 7.36 -13.78
C LEU A 86 0.53 8.05 -12.78
N GLN A 87 1.71 7.48 -12.51
CA GLN A 87 2.69 8.10 -11.61
C GLN A 87 3.22 9.42 -12.19
N CYS A 88 3.47 9.48 -13.50
CA CYS A 88 3.91 10.69 -14.18
C CYS A 88 2.83 11.78 -14.14
N GLU A 89 1.58 11.44 -14.45
CA GLU A 89 0.42 12.33 -14.37
C GLU A 89 0.19 12.85 -12.95
N GLU A 90 0.31 11.99 -11.94
CA GLU A 90 0.19 12.41 -10.55
C GLU A 90 1.33 13.36 -10.15
N SER A 91 2.57 13.04 -10.55
CA SER A 91 3.73 13.87 -10.23
C SER A 91 3.67 15.24 -10.88
N THR A 92 3.25 15.31 -12.15
CA THR A 92 3.06 16.55 -12.90
C THR A 92 1.90 17.35 -12.33
N GLY A 93 0.78 16.70 -12.00
CA GLY A 93 -0.35 17.32 -11.31
C GLY A 93 0.03 17.93 -9.96
N ARG A 94 0.80 17.21 -9.14
CA ARG A 94 1.33 17.73 -7.85
C ARG A 94 2.28 18.91 -8.06
N ALA A 95 3.14 18.87 -9.08
CA ALA A 95 4.05 19.97 -9.39
C ALA A 95 3.30 21.22 -9.85
N ASP A 96 2.29 21.06 -10.70
CA ASP A 96 1.42 22.14 -11.17
C ASP A 96 0.59 22.74 -10.05
N GLU A 97 0.06 21.90 -9.16
CA GLU A 97 -0.67 22.36 -7.97
C GLU A 97 0.26 23.17 -7.06
N ARG A 98 1.46 22.67 -6.74
CA ARG A 98 2.46 23.40 -5.95
C ARG A 98 2.83 24.75 -6.57
N LYS A 99 2.93 24.81 -7.90
CA LYS A 99 3.23 26.05 -8.64
C LYS A 99 2.08 27.05 -8.55
N LYS A 100 0.84 26.60 -8.72
CA LYS A 100 -0.37 27.45 -8.63
C LYS A 100 -0.67 27.87 -7.19
N ASN A 101 -0.38 27.01 -6.22
CA ASN A 101 -0.72 27.17 -4.81
C ASN A 101 0.53 27.29 -3.93
N ARG A 102 1.50 28.07 -4.39
CA ARG A 102 2.82 28.22 -3.73
C ARG A 102 2.72 28.68 -2.28
N ALA A 103 1.73 29.50 -1.95
CA ALA A 103 1.49 29.98 -0.58
C ALA A 103 0.99 28.90 0.38
N LYS A 104 0.26 27.88 -0.11
CA LYS A 104 -0.14 26.73 0.72
C LYS A 104 0.97 25.70 0.89
N HIS A 105 1.91 25.67 -0.05
CA HIS A 105 3.00 24.70 -0.11
C HIS A 105 4.35 25.28 0.34
N SER A 106 4.38 26.54 0.78
CA SER A 106 5.58 27.12 1.37
C SER A 106 5.84 26.50 2.74
N GLU A 107 7.11 26.21 3.01
CA GLU A 107 7.54 25.79 4.34
C GLU A 107 7.14 26.84 5.38
N ILE A 108 6.35 26.41 6.37
CA ILE A 108 6.05 27.24 7.52
C ILE A 108 7.32 27.27 8.35
N ILE A 109 8.05 28.39 8.28
CA ILE A 109 9.18 28.64 9.16
C ILE A 109 8.62 28.77 10.58
N ILE A 110 8.72 27.70 11.35
CA ILE A 110 8.51 27.75 12.80
C ILE A 110 9.71 28.51 13.35
N ARG A 111 9.56 29.82 13.49
CA ARG A 111 10.56 30.62 14.19
C ARG A 111 10.58 30.12 15.64
N PRO A 112 11.77 29.85 16.21
CA PRO A 112 11.83 29.59 17.64
C PRO A 112 11.14 30.76 18.34
N ARG A 113 10.29 30.45 19.33
CA ARG A 113 9.80 31.46 20.27
C ARG A 113 11.05 32.24 20.72
N PRO A 114 11.02 33.59 20.74
CA PRO A 114 12.12 34.37 21.29
C PRO A 114 12.57 33.72 22.59
N PHE A 115 13.86 33.40 22.67
CA PHE A 115 14.43 32.67 23.80
C PHE A 115 13.98 33.36 25.09
N ALA A 116 13.51 32.57 26.04
CA ALA A 116 13.09 32.99 27.38
C ALA A 116 14.28 33.47 28.25
N ASN A 117 15.19 34.24 27.65
CA ASN A 117 16.32 34.88 28.30
C ASN A 117 16.04 36.37 28.52
N ASP A 118 15.04 36.94 27.84
CA ASP A 118 14.31 38.10 28.36
C ASP A 118 13.21 37.53 29.25
N GLU A 119 13.47 37.45 30.56
CA GLU A 119 12.41 37.31 31.56
C GLU A 119 11.59 38.61 31.61
N GLU A 120 11.02 39.03 30.47
CA GLU A 120 9.83 39.84 30.50
C GLU A 120 8.76 38.95 31.12
N ALA A 121 8.58 39.07 32.43
CA ALA A 121 7.55 38.39 33.17
C ALA A 121 6.23 38.62 32.43
N LEU A 122 5.73 37.58 31.75
CA LEU A 122 4.48 37.63 30.97
C LEU A 122 3.30 38.15 31.79
N VAL A 123 3.42 38.06 33.12
CA VAL A 123 2.44 38.48 34.11
C VAL A 123 3.20 39.02 35.33
N SER A 124 2.82 40.21 35.82
CA SER A 124 3.36 40.77 37.07
C SER A 124 3.02 39.88 38.27
N GLU A 125 3.90 39.83 39.28
CA GLU A 125 3.65 39.06 40.52
C GLU A 125 2.34 39.44 41.22
N PHE A 126 1.98 40.73 41.16
CA PHE A 126 0.70 41.23 41.67
C PHE A 126 -0.49 40.50 41.02
N THR A 127 -0.42 40.35 39.70
CA THR A 127 -1.46 39.70 38.90
C THR A 127 -1.52 38.21 39.19
N LEU A 128 -0.36 37.55 39.32
CA LEU A 128 -0.28 36.14 39.72
C LEU A 128 -0.90 35.89 41.10
N ARG A 129 -0.65 36.74 42.09
CA ARG A 129 -1.26 36.62 43.43
C ARG A 129 -2.77 36.80 43.41
N LYS A 130 -3.28 37.76 42.62
CA LYS A 130 -4.73 37.94 42.44
C LYS A 130 -5.37 36.72 41.78
N ILE A 131 -4.75 36.17 40.74
CA ILE A 131 -5.21 34.94 40.09
C ILE A 131 -5.22 33.77 41.07
N ASN A 132 -4.14 33.58 41.82
CA ASN A 132 -4.03 32.49 42.81
C ASN A 132 -5.02 32.63 43.97
N SER A 133 -5.42 33.87 44.31
CA SER A 133 -6.48 34.13 45.29
C SER A 133 -7.89 34.13 44.69
N GLY A 134 -8.03 33.79 43.39
CA GLY A 134 -9.31 33.75 42.68
C GLY A 134 -9.97 35.12 42.49
N LYS A 135 -9.22 36.22 42.64
CA LYS A 135 -9.72 37.58 42.51
C LYS A 135 -9.70 38.02 41.05
N TYR A 136 -10.72 38.77 40.65
CA TYR A 136 -10.78 39.39 39.33
C TYR A 136 -9.55 40.28 39.08
N ILE A 137 -9.02 40.19 37.87
CA ILE A 137 -7.97 41.05 37.36
C ILE A 137 -8.31 41.51 35.95
N GLU A 138 -8.11 42.80 35.70
CA GLU A 138 -8.29 43.39 34.39
C GLU A 138 -7.23 42.91 33.41
N LEU A 139 -7.64 42.73 32.15
CA LEU A 139 -6.75 42.32 31.07
C LEU A 139 -5.64 43.35 30.79
N TYR A 140 -5.83 44.60 31.22
CA TYR A 140 -4.83 45.66 31.17
C TYR A 140 -3.48 45.23 31.77
N TYR A 141 -3.49 44.46 32.87
CA TYR A 141 -2.28 43.98 33.53
C TYR A 141 -1.52 42.87 32.79
N TRP A 142 -1.97 42.52 31.58
CA TRP A 142 -1.30 41.63 30.63
C TRP A 142 -0.63 42.39 29.47
N THR A 143 -0.72 43.72 29.49
CA THR A 143 -0.02 44.60 28.53
C THR A 143 1.29 45.09 29.14
N ASN A 144 2.27 45.47 28.29
CA ASN A 144 3.56 45.98 28.76
C ASN A 144 3.39 47.16 29.73
N ASP A 145 2.51 48.11 29.40
CA ASP A 145 2.21 49.27 30.26
C ASP A 145 1.63 48.84 31.62
N GLY A 146 0.74 47.85 31.64
CA GLY A 146 0.16 47.32 32.86
C GLY A 146 1.15 46.52 33.72
N LEU A 147 2.16 45.89 33.10
CA LEU A 147 3.24 45.21 33.82
C LEU A 147 4.12 46.21 34.56
N ASP A 148 4.49 47.32 33.92
CA ASP A 148 5.28 48.40 34.50
C ASP A 148 4.53 49.08 35.67
N ASP A 149 3.25 49.41 35.48
CA ASP A 149 2.44 50.04 36.52
C ASP A 149 2.22 49.12 37.73
N ALA A 150 2.03 47.82 37.50
CA ALA A 150 1.94 46.84 38.59
C ALA A 150 3.25 46.70 39.38
N LEU A 151 4.41 46.85 38.72
CA LEU A 151 5.73 46.78 39.37
C LEU A 151 5.95 47.96 40.34
N VAL A 152 5.46 49.15 39.96
CA VAL A 152 5.54 50.38 40.77
C VAL A 152 4.57 50.32 41.97
N ASN A 153 3.32 49.90 41.74
CA ASN A 153 2.27 49.90 42.77
C ASN A 153 2.37 48.73 43.77
N TYR A 154 3.05 47.63 43.42
CA TYR A 154 3.27 46.50 44.33
C TYR A 154 4.13 46.88 45.55
N ARG A 155 5.04 47.86 45.41
CA ARG A 155 5.93 48.28 46.51
C ARG A 155 5.26 49.22 47.54
N THR A 156 4.09 49.77 47.23
CA THR A 156 3.44 50.82 48.04
C THR A 156 2.14 50.39 48.71
N ARG A 157 1.66 49.16 48.50
CA ARG A 157 0.34 48.71 48.97
C ARG A 157 0.36 47.35 49.68
N ASP A 158 1.26 47.21 50.65
CA ASP A 158 1.23 46.13 51.66
C ASP A 158 0.65 46.70 52.97
N ASP A 159 -0.57 47.24 52.89
CA ASP A 159 -1.26 47.88 54.02
C ASP A 159 -2.75 47.50 54.04
N ASP A 160 -3.02 46.22 54.25
CA ASP A 160 -4.35 45.73 54.64
C ASP A 160 -4.23 44.89 55.93
N SER A 161 -3.62 45.50 56.95
CA SER A 161 -3.76 45.09 58.35
C SER A 161 -5.07 45.67 58.89
N MET A 162 -6.19 45.00 58.61
CA MET A 162 -7.49 45.38 59.16
C MET A 162 -7.55 45.12 60.68
N HIS A 163 -7.58 46.21 61.46
CA HIS A 163 -8.05 46.18 62.85
C HIS A 163 -9.54 45.81 62.88
N SER A 164 -9.88 44.78 63.66
CA SER A 164 -11.25 44.35 63.91
C SER A 164 -11.94 45.28 64.90
N ASN A 165 -12.97 46.00 64.46
CA ASN A 165 -13.99 46.56 65.35
C ASN A 165 -15.26 45.73 65.15
N LEU A 166 -15.52 44.86 66.12
CA LEU A 166 -16.68 43.99 66.20
C LEU A 166 -17.74 44.71 67.04
N ASP A 167 -18.60 45.47 66.36
CA ASP A 167 -19.74 46.14 66.94
C ASP A 167 -21.00 45.58 66.29
N ALA A 168 -21.67 44.62 66.93
CA ALA A 168 -23.14 44.49 66.90
C ALA A 168 -23.60 43.31 67.77
N SER A 169 -24.05 43.66 68.96
CA SER A 169 -24.97 42.91 69.80
C SER A 169 -26.11 42.22 69.03
N GLY A 170 -26.41 40.99 69.43
CA GLY A 170 -27.80 40.55 69.58
C GLY A 170 -28.19 39.24 68.88
N ARG A 171 -28.09 38.11 69.60
CA ARG A 171 -29.22 37.23 69.97
C ARG A 171 -28.70 35.93 70.61
N GLY A 172 -28.96 35.79 71.91
CA GLY A 172 -28.89 34.51 72.62
C GLY A 172 -30.12 34.38 73.51
N TYR A 173 -31.11 33.61 73.06
CA TYR A 173 -32.21 33.10 73.88
C TYR A 173 -31.63 32.05 74.83
N SER A 174 -31.98 32.10 76.11
CA SER A 174 -31.66 31.09 77.12
C SER A 174 -32.90 30.85 77.97
N GLY A 175 -33.22 29.57 78.22
CA GLY A 175 -34.21 29.12 79.20
C GLY A 175 -35.63 28.99 78.67
#